data_AF-A0A420TEQ9-F1
#
_entry.id   AF-A0A420TEQ9-F1
#
_cell.length_a   1.000
_cell.length_b   1.000
_cell.length_c   1.000
_cell.angle_alpha   90.00
_cell.angle_beta   90.00
_cell.angle_gamma   90.00
#
_symmetry.space_group_name_H-M   'P 1'
#
loop_
_entity.id
_entity.type
_entity.pdbx_description
1 polymer ?
#
loop_
_entity_poly.entity_id
_entity_poly.type
_entity_poly.pdbx_seq_one_letter_code
_entity_poly.pdbx_strand_id
1 'polypeptide(L)'
;MEHGNDIDGVPYIAADIAQQANVLCFDEFQCTDVADAMILRRLLESLMANGVVLVTTSNRHPDELYKNGVQRESFIPAIELLKNRLHVINLDSPTDYRKIPRPPSGVYHTSLDSHAHAHAEKWFRFLGDPEQPEPRPETQKVWGREIYVPRVSGRAAWFTFDELIRQPKSAADFIELVRAYEAFIVTDIPAMTHQQRDLARRFITFIDVVYEGNAKLVLTAEKPLSELFVSRDEIAESLMKQGVKHEHAEDAAAKHDLVHSVDKLKDSNLFASSEEAFAFARALSRLRHMESKEWVERGMGLEAQGGKLDKDNWTKARSRQMEDSM
;
A
#
# COMPACT_ATOMS: atom_id res chain seq x y z
N MET A 1 -4.34 13.66 -35.24
CA MET A 1 -3.41 14.65 -34.66
C MET A 1 -3.21 15.75 -35.69
N GLU A 2 -4.11 16.74 -35.69
CA GLU A 2 -4.18 17.80 -36.73
C GLU A 2 -3.54 19.13 -36.29
N HIS A 3 -3.02 19.22 -35.06
CA HIS A 3 -2.39 20.42 -34.53
C HIS A 3 -1.07 20.04 -33.85
N GLY A 4 0.01 20.74 -34.22
CA GLY A 4 1.36 20.51 -33.72
C GLY A 4 1.56 20.91 -32.26
N ASN A 5 2.82 20.89 -31.80
CA ASN A 5 3.31 21.09 -30.43
C ASN A 5 2.93 22.43 -29.71
N ASP A 6 1.99 23.22 -30.24
CA ASP A 6 1.61 24.56 -29.73
C ASP A 6 0.29 24.59 -28.94
N ILE A 7 -0.38 23.45 -28.72
CA ILE A 7 -1.62 23.43 -27.91
C ILE A 7 -1.30 23.19 -26.44
N ASP A 8 -1.66 24.17 -25.61
CA ASP A 8 -1.74 24.00 -24.17
C ASP A 8 -2.92 23.09 -23.79
N GLY A 9 -2.64 21.83 -23.48
CA GLY A 9 -3.67 20.85 -23.11
C GLY A 9 -4.24 21.05 -21.70
N VAL A 10 -3.56 21.78 -20.81
CA VAL A 10 -3.92 21.84 -19.37
C VAL A 10 -5.34 22.40 -19.13
N PRO A 11 -5.76 23.51 -19.78
CA PRO A 11 -7.11 24.04 -19.59
C PRO A 11 -8.21 23.07 -20.07
N TYR A 12 -7.97 22.33 -21.14
CA TYR A 12 -8.93 21.35 -21.66
C TYR A 12 -9.11 20.17 -20.71
N ILE A 13 -8.00 19.64 -20.18
CA ILE A 13 -8.01 18.57 -19.17
C ILE A 13 -8.73 19.06 -17.91
N ALA A 14 -8.45 20.27 -17.44
CA ALA A 14 -9.11 20.83 -16.26
C ALA A 14 -10.64 21.01 -16.48
N ALA A 15 -11.05 21.44 -17.68
CA ALA A 15 -12.46 21.56 -18.02
C ALA A 15 -13.16 20.20 -18.07
N ASP A 16 -12.52 19.17 -18.62
CA ASP A 16 -13.06 17.81 -18.66
C ASP A 16 -13.21 17.22 -17.24
N ILE A 17 -12.18 17.37 -16.39
CA ILE A 17 -12.25 16.97 -14.99
C ILE A 17 -13.39 17.70 -14.27
N ALA A 18 -13.54 19.02 -14.50
CA ALA A 18 -14.58 19.82 -13.86
C ALA A 18 -16.00 19.43 -14.31
N GLN A 19 -16.18 18.88 -15.52
CA GLN A 19 -17.47 18.34 -15.97
C GLN A 19 -17.83 17.04 -15.25
N GLN A 20 -16.83 16.26 -14.84
CA GLN A 20 -17.01 14.95 -14.21
C GLN A 20 -17.03 15.04 -12.67
N ALA A 21 -16.34 16.02 -12.08
CA ALA A 21 -16.15 16.13 -10.64
C ALA A 21 -16.22 17.57 -10.12
N ASN A 22 -17.06 17.78 -9.11
CA ASN A 22 -17.15 19.06 -8.37
C ASN A 22 -16.14 19.17 -7.22
N VAL A 23 -15.64 18.02 -6.73
CA VAL A 23 -14.65 17.93 -5.65
C VAL A 23 -13.55 16.99 -6.12
N LEU A 24 -12.30 17.46 -6.05
CA LEU A 24 -11.12 16.67 -6.39
C LEU A 24 -10.24 16.51 -5.16
N CYS A 25 -9.97 15.25 -4.79
CA CYS A 25 -9.13 14.89 -3.66
C CYS A 25 -7.78 14.37 -4.15
N PHE A 26 -6.69 15.07 -3.82
CA PHE A 26 -5.33 14.55 -3.98
C PHE A 26 -4.84 13.96 -2.68
N ASP A 27 -4.62 12.65 -2.65
CA ASP A 27 -4.00 11.99 -1.51
C ASP A 27 -2.47 11.96 -1.67
N GLU A 28 -1.75 12.07 -0.55
CA GLU A 28 -0.28 12.06 -0.47
C GLU A 28 0.43 12.97 -1.47
N PHE A 29 -0.04 14.22 -1.59
CA PHE A 29 0.52 15.21 -2.50
C PHE A 29 2.02 15.43 -2.28
N GLN A 30 2.81 15.06 -3.28
CA GLN A 30 4.27 15.21 -3.30
C GLN A 30 4.73 15.67 -4.68
N CYS A 31 5.79 16.47 -4.71
CA CYS A 31 6.42 16.96 -5.94
C CYS A 31 7.89 16.56 -5.91
N THR A 32 8.32 15.79 -6.90
CA THR A 32 9.68 15.23 -7.01
C THR A 32 10.44 15.73 -8.23
N ASP A 33 9.75 16.23 -9.26
CA ASP A 33 10.35 16.77 -10.48
C ASP A 33 9.97 18.26 -10.71
N VAL A 34 10.84 19.00 -11.42
CA VAL A 34 10.63 20.39 -11.84
C VAL A 34 9.56 20.50 -12.93
N ALA A 35 9.41 19.48 -13.79
CA ALA A 35 8.39 19.45 -14.82
C ALA A 35 6.98 19.36 -14.21
N ASP A 36 6.82 18.52 -13.17
CA ASP A 36 5.59 18.41 -12.39
C ASP A 36 5.20 19.77 -11.83
N ALA A 37 6.15 20.49 -11.23
CA ALA A 37 5.94 21.80 -10.64
C ALA A 37 5.30 22.83 -11.61
N MET A 38 5.75 22.87 -12.86
CA MET A 38 5.26 23.84 -13.85
C MET A 38 3.86 23.50 -14.37
N ILE A 39 3.57 22.21 -14.59
CA ILE A 39 2.26 21.76 -15.07
C ILE A 39 1.23 21.85 -13.94
N LEU A 40 1.62 21.44 -12.74
CA LEU A 40 0.73 21.28 -11.61
C LEU A 40 0.13 22.60 -11.15
N ARG A 41 0.91 23.68 -11.12
CA ARG A 41 0.37 25.02 -10.84
C ARG A 41 -0.80 25.35 -11.78
N ARG A 42 -0.58 25.16 -13.08
CA ARG A 42 -1.51 25.55 -14.13
C ARG A 42 -2.78 24.70 -14.09
N LEU A 43 -2.62 23.42 -13.78
CA LEU A 43 -3.73 22.49 -13.60
C LEU A 43 -4.57 22.89 -12.39
N LEU A 44 -3.96 23.11 -11.23
CA LEU A 44 -4.67 23.51 -10.01
C LEU A 44 -5.40 24.84 -10.18
N GLU A 45 -4.73 25.83 -10.80
CA GLU A 45 -5.33 27.13 -11.09
C GLU A 45 -6.54 26.99 -12.02
N SER A 46 -6.42 26.18 -13.08
CA SER A 46 -7.52 25.93 -14.02
C SER A 46 -8.68 25.18 -13.38
N LEU A 47 -8.41 24.18 -12.54
CA LEU A 47 -9.44 23.44 -11.80
C LEU A 47 -10.21 24.37 -10.86
N MET A 48 -9.51 25.19 -10.09
CA MET A 48 -10.12 26.18 -9.20
C MET A 48 -10.91 27.23 -9.97
N ALA A 49 -10.45 27.65 -11.15
CA ALA A 49 -11.16 28.60 -12.01
C ALA A 49 -12.46 28.01 -12.57
N ASN A 50 -12.51 26.69 -12.81
CA ASN A 50 -13.72 25.96 -13.19
C ASN A 50 -14.62 25.63 -11.99
N GLY A 51 -14.31 26.11 -10.78
CA GLY A 51 -15.14 25.91 -9.59
C GLY A 51 -14.95 24.57 -8.88
N VAL A 52 -13.92 23.79 -9.25
CA VAL A 52 -13.61 22.52 -8.57
C VAL A 52 -13.10 22.81 -7.16
N VAL A 53 -13.71 22.18 -6.16
CA VAL A 53 -13.24 22.22 -4.78
C VAL A 53 -12.08 21.25 -4.63
N LEU A 54 -10.93 21.76 -4.19
CA LEU A 54 -9.73 20.96 -4.01
C LEU A 54 -9.56 20.55 -2.54
N VAL A 55 -9.37 19.26 -2.31
CA VAL A 55 -8.93 18.70 -1.03
C VAL A 55 -7.60 18.01 -1.26
N THR A 56 -6.61 18.24 -0.41
CA THR A 56 -5.29 17.62 -0.55
C THR A 56 -4.71 17.21 0.79
N THR A 57 -4.07 16.04 0.84
CA THR A 57 -3.29 15.57 2.00
C THR A 57 -1.80 15.58 1.62
N SER A 58 -0.91 15.86 2.56
CA SER A 58 0.54 15.87 2.32
C SER A 58 1.28 15.59 3.62
N ASN A 59 2.38 14.85 3.53
CA ASN A 59 3.31 14.64 4.65
C ASN A 59 4.29 15.82 4.83
N ARG A 60 4.17 16.87 4.01
CA ARG A 60 5.00 18.08 4.04
C ARG A 60 4.12 19.32 4.08
N HIS A 61 4.48 20.28 4.92
CA HIS A 61 3.88 21.61 4.87
C HIS A 61 4.08 22.21 3.46
N PRO A 62 3.15 23.04 2.93
CA PRO A 62 3.29 23.63 1.60
C PRO A 62 4.65 24.31 1.34
N ASP A 63 5.20 25.02 2.33
CA ASP A 63 6.52 25.66 2.25
C ASP A 63 7.69 24.67 2.09
N GLU A 64 7.47 23.40 2.41
CA GLU A 64 8.45 22.32 2.32
C GLU A 64 8.25 21.41 1.10
N LEU A 65 7.16 21.59 0.34
CA LEU A 65 6.95 20.87 -0.91
C LEU A 65 8.07 21.19 -1.89
N TYR A 66 8.72 20.18 -2.49
CA TYR A 66 9.86 20.31 -3.42
C TYR A 66 11.10 21.02 -2.83
N LYS A 67 11.27 21.01 -1.50
CA LYS A 67 12.43 21.62 -0.83
C LYS A 67 13.73 20.99 -1.35
N ASN A 68 14.71 21.81 -1.67
CA ASN A 68 15.99 21.42 -2.31
C ASN A 68 15.87 20.84 -3.74
N GLY A 69 14.69 20.92 -4.36
CA GLY A 69 14.50 20.54 -5.76
C GLY A 69 15.23 21.48 -6.72
N VAL A 70 15.61 20.95 -7.88
CA VAL A 70 16.25 21.71 -8.96
C VAL A 70 15.31 22.80 -9.45
N GLN A 71 15.77 24.05 -9.54
CA GLN A 71 14.94 25.20 -9.93
C GLN A 71 13.66 25.38 -9.09
N ARG A 72 13.75 25.15 -7.77
CA ARG A 72 12.66 25.38 -6.80
C ARG A 72 11.94 26.73 -6.98
N GLU A 73 12.66 27.77 -7.39
CA GLU A 73 12.09 29.10 -7.63
C GLU A 73 10.90 29.06 -8.60
N SER A 74 10.95 28.20 -9.62
CA SER A 74 9.86 27.98 -10.58
C SER A 74 8.61 27.37 -9.94
N PHE A 75 8.75 26.68 -8.80
CA PHE A 75 7.65 26.06 -8.06
C PHE A 75 7.05 26.96 -6.97
N ILE A 76 7.78 27.99 -6.52
CA ILE A 76 7.29 28.95 -5.50
C ILE A 76 5.89 29.50 -5.85
N PRO A 77 5.57 29.87 -7.11
CA PRO A 77 4.22 30.32 -7.45
C PRO A 77 3.13 29.28 -7.23
N ALA A 78 3.43 27.97 -7.33
CA ALA A 78 2.49 26.90 -7.03
C ALA A 78 2.25 26.79 -5.51
N ILE A 79 3.32 26.91 -4.71
CA ILE A 79 3.23 26.94 -3.25
C ILE A 79 2.37 28.13 -2.79
N GLU A 80 2.58 29.31 -3.37
CA GLU A 80 1.79 30.50 -3.07
C GLU A 80 0.33 30.33 -3.50
N LEU A 81 0.05 29.71 -4.65
CA LEU A 81 -1.31 29.38 -5.06
C LEU A 81 -2.00 28.47 -4.02
N LEU A 82 -1.33 27.40 -3.59
CA LEU A 82 -1.85 26.48 -2.58
C LEU A 82 -2.15 27.21 -1.26
N LYS A 83 -1.23 28.03 -0.77
CA LYS A 83 -1.39 28.76 0.51
C LYS A 83 -2.47 29.83 0.45
N ASN A 84 -2.65 30.48 -0.70
CA ASN A 84 -3.63 31.56 -0.86
C ASN A 84 -5.04 31.04 -1.15
N ARG A 85 -5.16 29.87 -1.80
CA ARG A 85 -6.46 29.34 -2.25
C ARG A 85 -6.98 28.18 -1.39
N LEU A 86 -6.11 27.54 -0.61
CA LEU A 86 -6.50 26.45 0.29
C LEU A 86 -6.35 26.85 1.74
N HIS A 87 -7.15 26.22 2.59
CA HIS A 87 -6.98 26.29 4.03
C HIS A 87 -6.01 25.18 4.48
N VAL A 88 -4.83 25.58 4.95
CA VAL A 88 -3.81 24.62 5.41
C VAL A 88 -4.12 24.18 6.83
N ILE A 89 -4.42 22.89 7.01
CA ILE A 89 -4.64 22.27 8.32
C ILE A 89 -3.44 21.39 8.64
N ASN A 90 -2.69 21.76 9.68
CA ASN A 90 -1.60 20.92 10.19
C ASN A 90 -2.14 19.87 11.15
N LEU A 91 -2.07 18.61 10.74
CA LEU A 91 -2.42 17.46 11.58
C LEU A 91 -1.21 17.05 12.43
N ASP A 92 -0.88 17.87 13.43
CA ASP A 92 0.14 17.55 14.43
C ASP A 92 -0.49 16.72 15.56
N SER A 93 -0.66 15.42 15.31
CA SER A 93 -1.10 14.48 16.33
C SER A 93 0.11 13.78 16.95
N PRO A 94 0.29 13.81 18.29
CA PRO A 94 1.30 12.98 18.95
C PRO A 94 0.96 11.49 18.84
N THR A 95 -0.29 11.17 18.46
CA THR A 95 -0.78 9.82 18.29
C THR A 95 -0.74 9.44 16.83
N ASP A 96 0.21 8.59 16.48
CA ASP A 96 0.16 7.87 15.22
C ASP A 96 -0.91 6.78 15.34
N TYR A 97 -2.08 7.01 14.74
CA TYR A 97 -3.22 6.08 14.79
C TYR A 97 -2.91 4.72 14.15
N ARG A 98 -1.84 4.62 13.33
CA ARG A 98 -1.33 3.34 12.82
C ARG A 98 -0.64 2.52 13.92
N LYS A 99 -0.19 3.16 15.00
CA LYS A 99 0.57 2.57 16.10
C LYS A 99 -0.27 2.21 17.31
N ILE A 100 -1.55 2.60 17.35
CA ILE A 100 -2.45 2.18 18.42
C ILE A 100 -2.55 0.65 18.36
N PRO A 101 -2.14 -0.08 19.42
CA PRO A 101 -2.22 -1.53 19.44
C PRO A 101 -3.67 -1.96 19.26
N ARG A 102 -3.97 -2.60 18.13
CA ARG A 102 -5.27 -3.20 17.88
C ARG A 102 -5.24 -4.66 18.31
N PRO A 103 -6.32 -5.19 18.90
CA PRO A 103 -6.35 -6.62 19.23
C PRO A 103 -6.14 -7.44 17.95
N PRO A 104 -5.20 -8.40 17.95
CA PRO A 104 -4.94 -9.20 16.77
C PRO A 104 -6.12 -10.13 16.49
N SER A 105 -6.44 -10.31 15.21
CA SER A 105 -7.45 -11.27 14.74
C SER A 105 -6.90 -12.69 14.65
N GLY A 106 -5.57 -12.86 14.65
CA GLY A 106 -4.92 -14.15 14.47
C GLY A 106 -4.95 -14.64 13.02
N VAL A 107 -4.91 -13.75 12.03
CA VAL A 107 -4.78 -14.09 10.60
C VAL A 107 -3.35 -14.43 10.19
N TYR A 108 -2.35 -14.05 10.99
CA TYR A 108 -0.94 -14.34 10.71
C TYR A 108 -0.42 -15.43 11.63
N HIS A 109 0.15 -16.47 11.04
CA HIS A 109 0.86 -17.53 11.74
C HIS A 109 2.36 -17.39 11.49
N THR A 110 3.14 -17.49 12.56
CA THR A 110 4.61 -17.37 12.50
C THR A 110 5.26 -18.67 12.90
N SER A 111 6.35 -19.01 12.23
CA SER A 111 7.00 -20.32 12.15
C SER A 111 6.23 -21.26 11.22
N LEU A 112 6.90 -21.74 10.17
CA LEU A 112 6.38 -22.78 9.27
C LEU A 112 6.46 -24.14 9.95
N ASP A 113 5.78 -24.26 11.09
CA ASP A 113 5.66 -25.49 11.87
C ASP A 113 4.50 -26.36 11.33
N SER A 114 4.23 -27.48 12.01
CA SER A 114 3.14 -28.39 11.62
C SER A 114 1.74 -27.77 11.69
N HIS A 115 1.56 -26.62 12.35
CA HIS A 115 0.27 -25.95 12.50
C HIS A 115 -0.01 -24.92 11.40
N ALA A 116 1.02 -24.46 10.69
CA ALA A 116 0.89 -23.44 9.65
C ALA A 116 -0.16 -23.82 8.58
N HIS A 117 -0.13 -25.07 8.10
CA HIS A 117 -1.08 -25.53 7.10
C HIS A 117 -2.52 -25.56 7.64
N ALA A 118 -2.73 -26.09 8.85
CA ALA A 118 -4.05 -26.15 9.48
C ALA A 118 -4.61 -24.74 9.77
N HIS A 119 -3.76 -23.78 10.11
CA HIS A 119 -4.12 -22.37 10.26
C HIS A 119 -4.63 -21.78 8.94
N ALA A 120 -3.89 -21.96 7.85
CA ALA A 120 -4.28 -21.49 6.52
C ALA A 120 -5.60 -22.12 6.07
N GLU A 121 -5.76 -23.43 6.29
CA GLU A 121 -6.98 -24.17 5.93
C GLU A 121 -8.20 -23.69 6.71
N LYS A 122 -8.05 -23.46 8.01
CA LYS A 122 -9.12 -22.90 8.86
C LYS A 122 -9.60 -21.56 8.31
N TRP A 123 -8.68 -20.65 8.02
CA TRP A 123 -9.02 -19.33 7.49
C TRP A 123 -9.58 -19.37 6.07
N PHE A 124 -9.04 -20.26 5.22
CA PHE A 124 -9.57 -20.45 3.87
C PHE A 124 -11.02 -20.94 3.88
N ARG A 125 -11.35 -21.91 4.75
CA ARG A 125 -12.74 -22.36 4.93
C ARG A 125 -13.65 -21.26 5.49
N PHE A 126 -13.13 -20.47 6.43
CA PHE A 126 -13.91 -19.41 7.07
C PHE A 126 -14.21 -18.24 6.12
N LEU A 127 -13.25 -17.87 5.26
CA LEU A 127 -13.39 -16.76 4.29
C LEU A 127 -13.95 -17.21 2.93
N GLY A 128 -13.99 -18.53 2.69
CA GLY A 128 -14.49 -19.14 1.46
C GLY A 128 -16.01 -19.23 1.39
N ASP A 129 -16.51 -20.00 0.44
CA ASP A 129 -17.94 -20.25 0.27
C ASP A 129 -18.40 -21.37 1.23
N PRO A 130 -19.30 -21.08 2.20
CA PRO A 130 -19.79 -22.10 3.14
C PRO A 130 -20.67 -23.15 2.47
N GLU A 131 -21.33 -22.82 1.35
CA GLU A 131 -22.21 -23.72 0.61
C GLU A 131 -21.42 -24.59 -0.37
N GLN A 132 -20.28 -24.08 -0.87
CA GLN A 132 -19.36 -24.80 -1.76
C GLN A 132 -17.92 -24.75 -1.23
N PRO A 133 -17.62 -25.55 -0.17
CA PRO A 133 -16.34 -25.46 0.53
C PRO A 133 -15.17 -26.06 -0.24
N GLU A 134 -15.43 -26.91 -1.25
CA GLU A 134 -14.37 -27.57 -2.01
C GLU A 134 -13.63 -26.57 -2.91
N PRO A 135 -12.28 -26.46 -2.80
CA PRO A 135 -11.51 -25.53 -3.61
C PRO A 135 -11.51 -25.95 -5.08
N ARG A 136 -11.66 -24.98 -5.97
CA ARG A 136 -11.53 -25.15 -7.42
C ARG A 136 -10.45 -24.23 -8.00
N PRO A 137 -9.74 -24.64 -9.05
CA PRO A 137 -8.85 -23.74 -9.77
C PRO A 137 -9.66 -22.77 -10.64
N GLU A 138 -9.17 -21.54 -10.77
CA GLU A 138 -9.70 -20.54 -11.69
C GLU A 138 -8.58 -19.88 -12.50
N THR A 139 -8.92 -19.19 -13.58
CA THR A 139 -7.95 -18.46 -14.41
C THR A 139 -8.49 -17.07 -14.68
N GLN A 140 -7.72 -16.05 -14.27
CA GLN A 140 -8.04 -14.65 -14.51
C GLN A 140 -7.31 -14.16 -15.76
N LYS A 141 -7.88 -13.17 -16.46
CA LYS A 141 -7.31 -12.63 -17.70
C LYS A 141 -6.95 -11.16 -17.54
N VAL A 142 -5.69 -10.82 -17.81
CA VAL A 142 -5.18 -9.43 -17.77
C VAL A 142 -4.51 -9.14 -19.10
N TRP A 143 -5.08 -8.23 -19.89
CA TRP A 143 -4.53 -7.78 -21.17
C TRP A 143 -4.12 -8.94 -22.11
N GLY A 144 -4.94 -9.99 -22.17
CA GLY A 144 -4.69 -11.17 -23.00
C GLY A 144 -3.77 -12.22 -22.37
N ARG A 145 -3.28 -12.00 -21.15
CA ARG A 145 -2.47 -12.96 -20.37
C ARG A 145 -3.32 -13.70 -19.35
N GLU A 146 -3.06 -14.99 -19.18
CA GLU A 146 -3.76 -15.85 -18.22
C GLU A 146 -3.00 -15.96 -16.90
N ILE A 147 -3.70 -15.74 -15.79
CA ILE A 147 -3.19 -15.86 -14.43
C ILE A 147 -3.91 -17.03 -13.78
N TYR A 148 -3.17 -18.13 -13.60
CA TYR A 148 -3.68 -19.30 -12.91
C TYR A 148 -3.81 -19.06 -11.40
N VAL A 149 -4.96 -19.41 -10.84
CA VAL A 149 -5.29 -19.36 -9.42
C VAL A 149 -5.58 -20.78 -8.94
N PRO A 150 -4.64 -21.43 -8.23
CA PRO A 150 -4.72 -22.87 -7.97
C PRO A 150 -5.93 -23.31 -7.15
N ARG A 151 -6.32 -22.48 -6.18
CA ARG A 151 -7.31 -22.83 -5.16
C ARG A 151 -8.19 -21.62 -4.86
N VAL A 152 -9.46 -21.72 -5.20
CA VAL A 152 -10.51 -20.73 -4.97
C VAL A 152 -11.68 -21.38 -4.27
N SER A 153 -12.20 -20.72 -3.24
CA SER A 153 -13.50 -21.02 -2.64
C SER A 153 -14.25 -19.71 -2.48
N GLY A 154 -15.41 -19.58 -3.12
CA GLY A 154 -16.15 -18.32 -3.20
C GLY A 154 -15.28 -17.20 -3.76
N ARG A 155 -14.91 -16.26 -2.89
CA ARG A 155 -14.04 -15.11 -3.22
C ARG A 155 -12.73 -15.11 -2.45
N ALA A 156 -12.37 -16.23 -1.85
CA ALA A 156 -11.08 -16.46 -1.23
C ALA A 156 -10.16 -17.19 -2.21
N ALA A 157 -8.95 -16.66 -2.41
CA ALA A 157 -7.90 -17.27 -3.20
C ALA A 157 -6.74 -17.72 -2.30
N TRP A 158 -6.21 -18.91 -2.55
CA TRP A 158 -5.05 -19.45 -1.85
C TRP A 158 -3.88 -19.62 -2.82
N PHE A 159 -2.74 -19.02 -2.45
CA PHE A 159 -1.44 -19.26 -3.08
C PHE A 159 -0.38 -19.68 -2.06
N THR A 160 0.60 -20.48 -2.49
CA THR A 160 1.91 -20.47 -1.83
C THR A 160 2.67 -19.21 -2.25
N PHE A 161 3.68 -18.80 -1.46
CA PHE A 161 4.53 -17.66 -1.82
C PHE A 161 5.17 -17.82 -3.20
N ASP A 162 5.56 -19.05 -3.55
CA ASP A 162 6.18 -19.37 -4.84
C ASP A 162 5.20 -19.26 -6.01
N GLU A 163 3.94 -19.69 -5.83
CA GLU A 163 2.88 -19.56 -6.83
C GLU A 163 2.49 -18.10 -7.09
N LEU A 164 2.58 -17.25 -6.06
CA LEU A 164 2.17 -15.84 -6.13
C LEU A 164 3.31 -14.91 -6.58
N ILE A 165 4.47 -15.01 -5.93
CA ILE A 165 5.55 -14.01 -6.01
C ILE A 165 6.72 -14.46 -6.89
N ARG A 166 7.12 -15.74 -6.85
CA ARG A 166 8.21 -16.23 -7.71
C ARG A 166 7.81 -16.37 -9.17
N GLN A 167 6.52 -16.51 -9.43
CA GLN A 167 6.00 -16.45 -10.80
C GLN A 167 6.18 -15.05 -11.40
N PRO A 168 6.28 -14.91 -12.74
CA PRO A 168 6.44 -13.62 -13.40
C PRO A 168 5.11 -12.83 -13.40
N LYS A 169 4.60 -12.47 -12.21
CA LYS A 169 3.46 -11.58 -12.03
C LYS A 169 3.92 -10.14 -11.85
N SER A 170 3.14 -9.21 -12.35
CA SER A 170 3.32 -7.76 -12.35
C SER A 170 2.27 -7.08 -11.46
N ALA A 171 2.41 -5.77 -11.25
CA ALA A 171 1.45 -4.99 -10.49
C ALA A 171 0.01 -5.10 -11.06
N ALA A 172 -0.14 -5.08 -12.39
CA ALA A 172 -1.44 -5.21 -13.05
C ALA A 172 -2.13 -6.55 -12.74
N ASP A 173 -1.34 -7.62 -12.59
CA ASP A 173 -1.86 -8.94 -12.25
C ASP A 173 -2.37 -8.98 -10.81
N PHE A 174 -1.64 -8.38 -9.87
CA PHE A 174 -2.10 -8.28 -8.49
C PHE A 174 -3.39 -7.44 -8.39
N ILE A 175 -3.48 -6.36 -9.16
CA ILE A 175 -4.69 -5.52 -9.20
C ILE A 175 -5.88 -6.33 -9.68
N GLU A 176 -5.72 -7.12 -10.74
CA GLU A 176 -6.80 -7.96 -11.23
C GLU A 176 -7.19 -9.07 -10.25
N LEU A 177 -6.20 -9.70 -9.61
CA LEU A 177 -6.49 -10.68 -8.56
C LEU A 177 -7.32 -10.06 -7.45
N VAL A 178 -6.98 -8.86 -6.98
CA VAL A 178 -7.71 -8.15 -5.91
C VAL A 178 -9.07 -7.63 -6.36
N ARG A 179 -9.31 -7.44 -7.66
CA ARG A 179 -10.65 -7.20 -8.21
C ARG A 179 -11.51 -8.47 -8.15
N ALA A 180 -10.92 -9.62 -8.50
CA ALA A 180 -11.59 -10.92 -8.53
C ALA A 180 -11.86 -11.49 -7.13
N TYR A 181 -10.94 -11.33 -6.18
CA TYR A 181 -11.00 -11.97 -4.86
C TYR A 181 -10.98 -10.95 -3.71
N GLU A 182 -11.66 -11.29 -2.62
CA GLU A 182 -11.80 -10.44 -1.42
C GLU A 182 -10.93 -10.91 -0.25
N ALA A 183 -10.40 -12.13 -0.34
CA ALA A 183 -9.53 -12.72 0.65
C ALA A 183 -8.38 -13.47 0.00
N PHE A 184 -7.18 -13.31 0.56
CA PHE A 184 -5.95 -13.95 0.10
C PHE A 184 -5.32 -14.72 1.24
N ILE A 185 -5.13 -16.01 1.02
CA ILE A 185 -4.38 -16.89 1.89
C ILE A 185 -3.04 -17.12 1.19
N VAL A 186 -1.96 -16.64 1.79
CA VAL A 186 -0.60 -16.76 1.25
C VAL A 186 0.25 -17.57 2.22
N THR A 187 0.62 -18.78 1.81
CA THR A 187 1.38 -19.70 2.64
C THR A 187 2.86 -19.73 2.32
N ASP A 188 3.64 -20.30 3.23
CA ASP A 188 5.06 -20.62 3.03
C ASP A 188 5.92 -19.41 2.70
N ILE A 189 5.65 -18.26 3.33
CA ILE A 189 6.43 -17.04 3.11
C ILE A 189 7.81 -17.21 3.76
N PRO A 190 8.90 -17.24 2.98
CA PRO A 190 10.24 -17.39 3.53
C PRO A 190 10.72 -16.09 4.17
N ALA A 191 11.70 -16.19 5.07
CA ALA A 191 12.49 -15.04 5.44
C ALA A 191 13.33 -14.59 4.23
N MET A 192 13.10 -13.38 3.74
CA MET A 192 13.83 -12.83 2.61
C MET A 192 15.09 -12.14 3.11
N THR A 193 16.22 -12.43 2.45
CA THR A 193 17.52 -11.77 2.69
C THR A 193 17.82 -10.71 1.63
N HIS A 194 18.91 -9.96 1.76
CA HIS A 194 19.35 -9.00 0.73
C HIS A 194 19.53 -9.61 -0.68
N GLN A 195 19.73 -10.92 -0.80
CA GLN A 195 19.85 -11.57 -2.12
C GLN A 195 18.50 -11.76 -2.81
N GLN A 196 17.40 -11.67 -2.08
CA GLN A 196 16.02 -11.90 -2.55
C GLN A 196 15.21 -10.61 -2.66
N ARG A 197 15.88 -9.45 -2.85
CA ARG A 197 15.23 -8.13 -2.88
C ARG A 197 14.17 -7.97 -3.96
N ASP A 198 14.32 -8.63 -5.10
CA ASP A 198 13.26 -8.61 -6.13
C ASP A 198 11.97 -9.27 -5.62
N LEU A 199 12.08 -10.38 -4.85
CA LEU A 199 10.93 -11.04 -4.23
C LEU A 199 10.30 -10.15 -3.15
N ALA A 200 11.13 -9.52 -2.31
CA ALA A 200 10.68 -8.56 -1.31
C ALA A 200 9.88 -7.42 -1.94
N ARG A 201 10.41 -6.80 -3.01
CA ARG A 201 9.75 -5.71 -3.73
C ARG A 201 8.42 -6.16 -4.33
N ARG A 202 8.37 -7.32 -4.99
CA ARG A 202 7.12 -7.85 -5.55
C ARG A 202 6.09 -8.16 -4.46
N PHE A 203 6.53 -8.68 -3.32
CA PHE A 203 5.63 -8.93 -2.19
C PHE A 203 5.12 -7.64 -1.56
N ILE A 204 5.96 -6.59 -1.43
CA ILE A 204 5.53 -5.25 -1.02
C ILE A 204 4.47 -4.70 -1.98
N THR A 205 4.69 -4.82 -3.30
CA THR A 205 3.69 -4.42 -4.31
C THR A 205 2.37 -5.18 -4.12
N PHE A 206 2.42 -6.50 -3.89
CA PHE A 206 1.21 -7.28 -3.62
C PHE A 206 0.49 -6.82 -2.35
N ILE A 207 1.22 -6.62 -1.24
CA ILE A 207 0.65 -6.08 0.02
C ILE A 207 -0.03 -4.75 -0.23
N ASP A 208 0.61 -3.87 -1.00
CA ASP A 208 0.10 -2.55 -1.30
C ASP A 208 -1.24 -2.64 -2.04
N VAL A 209 -1.33 -3.49 -3.05
CA VAL A 209 -2.55 -3.70 -3.83
C VAL A 209 -3.65 -4.35 -2.99
N VAL A 210 -3.34 -5.34 -2.14
CA VAL A 210 -4.32 -5.97 -1.23
C VAL A 210 -4.87 -4.95 -0.23
N TYR A 211 -4.00 -4.11 0.31
CA TYR A 211 -4.38 -3.07 1.26
C TYR A 211 -5.30 -2.04 0.61
N GLU A 212 -4.95 -1.53 -0.57
CA GLU A 212 -5.75 -0.56 -1.32
C GLU A 212 -7.09 -1.14 -1.78
N GLY A 213 -7.10 -2.41 -2.18
CA GLY A 213 -8.31 -3.14 -2.50
C GLY A 213 -9.16 -3.54 -1.29
N ASN A 214 -8.72 -3.23 -0.07
CA ASN A 214 -9.45 -3.51 1.16
C ASN A 214 -9.72 -5.01 1.38
N ALA A 215 -8.89 -5.88 0.79
CA ALA A 215 -9.02 -7.33 0.88
C ALA A 215 -8.46 -7.87 2.20
N LYS A 216 -8.88 -9.09 2.57
CA LYS A 216 -8.37 -9.81 3.74
C LYS A 216 -7.07 -10.51 3.36
N LEU A 217 -6.10 -10.50 4.26
CA LEU A 217 -4.82 -11.17 4.06
C LEU A 217 -4.55 -12.11 5.23
N VAL A 218 -4.32 -13.37 4.92
CA VAL A 218 -3.97 -14.44 5.87
C VAL A 218 -2.61 -14.96 5.46
N LEU A 219 -1.68 -15.04 6.41
CA LEU A 219 -0.29 -15.36 6.13
C LEU A 219 0.21 -16.51 7.00
N THR A 220 1.06 -17.35 6.43
CA THR A 220 1.97 -18.22 7.20
C THR A 220 3.40 -17.87 6.82
N ALA A 221 4.21 -17.46 7.78
CA ALA A 221 5.57 -16.98 7.54
C ALA A 221 6.61 -17.71 8.39
N GLU A 222 7.80 -17.87 7.83
CA GLU A 222 8.96 -18.48 8.52
C GLU A 222 9.39 -17.68 9.74
N LYS A 223 9.37 -16.34 9.64
CA LYS A 223 9.80 -15.40 10.68
C LYS A 223 8.69 -14.38 10.97
N PRO A 224 8.74 -13.71 12.14
CA PRO A 224 7.83 -12.61 12.45
C PRO A 224 7.89 -11.53 11.36
N LEU A 225 6.80 -10.76 11.19
CA LEU A 225 6.69 -9.74 10.13
C LEU A 225 7.85 -8.73 10.13
N SER A 226 8.38 -8.42 11.31
CA SER A 226 9.51 -7.49 11.47
C SER A 226 10.81 -8.00 10.83
N GLU A 227 10.95 -9.32 10.68
CA GLU A 227 12.15 -10.00 10.17
C GLU A 227 11.94 -10.56 8.75
N LEU A 228 10.77 -10.31 8.16
CA LEU A 228 10.36 -10.97 6.92
C LEU A 228 11.16 -10.49 5.70
N PHE A 229 11.56 -9.22 5.68
CA PHE A 229 12.25 -8.61 4.55
C PHE A 229 13.72 -8.27 4.82
N VAL A 230 14.12 -8.23 6.10
CA VAL A 230 15.49 -7.99 6.56
C VAL A 230 15.70 -8.78 7.84
N SER A 231 16.80 -9.51 7.94
CA SER A 231 17.12 -10.30 9.14
C SER A 231 17.61 -9.42 10.29
N ARG A 232 17.46 -9.91 11.53
CA ARG A 232 18.00 -9.23 12.72
C ARG A 232 19.50 -9.02 12.63
N ASP A 233 20.22 -10.00 12.09
CA ASP A 233 21.68 -9.94 11.97
C ASP A 233 22.09 -8.85 10.97
N GLU A 234 21.40 -8.74 9.84
CA GLU A 234 21.63 -7.65 8.88
C GLU A 234 21.34 -6.27 9.53
N ILE A 235 20.24 -6.14 10.27
CA ILE A 235 19.92 -4.91 11.01
C ILE A 235 21.01 -4.57 12.04
N ALA A 236 21.47 -5.56 12.82
CA ALA A 236 22.50 -5.38 13.83
C ALA A 236 23.84 -5.01 13.22
N GLU A 237 24.29 -5.70 12.16
CA GLU A 237 25.51 -5.38 11.42
C GLU A 237 25.48 -3.95 10.85
N SER A 238 24.33 -3.54 10.34
CA SER A 238 24.14 -2.19 9.81
C SER A 238 24.25 -1.12 10.90
N LEU A 239 23.60 -1.33 12.04
CA LEU A 239 23.70 -0.43 13.19
C LEU A 239 25.14 -0.36 13.73
N MET A 240 25.86 -1.50 13.76
CA MET A 240 27.27 -1.53 14.16
C MET A 240 28.16 -0.75 13.18
N LYS A 241 27.92 -0.85 11.86
CA LYS A 241 28.63 -0.04 10.85
C LYS A 241 28.36 1.47 11.00
N GLN A 242 27.22 1.85 11.57
CA GLN A 242 26.88 3.23 11.91
C GLN A 242 27.45 3.69 13.28
N GLY A 243 28.27 2.87 13.94
CA GLY A 243 28.93 3.22 15.20
C GLY A 243 28.11 2.96 16.46
N VAL A 244 26.98 2.23 16.35
CA VAL A 244 26.22 1.76 17.51
C VAL A 244 26.99 0.64 18.20
N LYS A 245 27.16 0.72 19.54
CA LYS A 245 27.81 -0.35 20.32
C LYS A 245 27.07 -1.67 20.15
N HIS A 246 27.81 -2.78 20.11
CA HIS A 246 27.29 -4.13 19.87
C HIS A 246 26.06 -4.46 20.75
N GLU A 247 26.14 -4.24 22.05
CA GLU A 247 25.06 -4.50 23.02
C GLU A 247 23.78 -3.69 22.71
N HIS A 248 23.91 -2.46 22.22
CA HIS A 248 22.77 -1.61 21.86
C HIS A 248 22.23 -1.92 20.46
N ALA A 249 23.07 -2.41 19.55
CA ALA A 249 22.67 -2.81 18.20
C ALA A 249 21.83 -4.09 18.24
N GLU A 250 22.24 -5.08 19.02
CA GLU A 250 21.47 -6.31 19.24
C GLU A 250 20.14 -6.03 19.95
N ASP A 251 20.15 -5.21 21.00
CA ASP A 251 18.93 -4.85 21.73
C ASP A 251 17.94 -4.03 20.88
N ALA A 252 18.45 -3.19 19.96
CA ALA A 252 17.63 -2.45 19.01
C ALA A 252 17.06 -3.35 17.89
N ALA A 253 17.84 -4.31 17.38
CA ALA A 253 17.40 -5.30 16.40
C ALA A 253 16.40 -6.30 16.99
N ALA A 254 16.50 -6.60 18.30
CA ALA A 254 15.59 -7.48 19.01
C ALA A 254 14.24 -6.83 19.34
N LYS A 255 14.18 -5.50 19.46
CA LYS A 255 12.93 -4.77 19.69
C LYS A 255 12.08 -4.78 18.43
N HIS A 256 10.80 -5.15 18.57
CA HIS A 256 9.79 -5.20 17.50
C HIS A 256 9.37 -3.81 16.96
N ASP A 257 10.24 -2.82 17.11
CA ASP A 257 10.01 -1.41 16.85
C ASP A 257 10.74 -0.92 15.58
N LEU A 258 10.96 -1.84 14.65
CA LEU A 258 11.62 -1.61 13.38
C LEU A 258 10.96 -0.52 12.54
N VAL A 259 9.65 -0.30 12.69
CA VAL A 259 8.91 0.81 12.07
C VAL A 259 9.48 2.17 12.49
N HIS A 260 9.90 2.32 13.75
CA HIS A 260 10.54 3.55 14.26
C HIS A 260 12.02 3.65 13.88
N SER A 261 12.68 2.51 13.69
CA SER A 261 14.08 2.47 13.27
C SER A 261 14.27 2.75 11.78
N VAL A 262 13.22 2.75 10.95
CA VAL A 262 13.35 3.02 9.51
C VAL A 262 14.00 4.38 9.25
N ASP A 263 13.68 5.42 10.00
CA ASP A 263 14.34 6.73 9.82
C ASP A 263 15.84 6.68 10.11
N LYS A 264 16.30 5.76 10.97
CA LYS A 264 17.73 5.51 11.21
C LYS A 264 18.35 4.57 10.17
N LEU A 265 17.54 3.69 9.59
CA LEU A 265 17.96 2.69 8.59
C LEU A 265 17.95 3.24 7.15
N LYS A 266 17.29 4.38 6.89
CA LYS A 266 17.29 5.07 5.58
C LYS A 266 18.68 5.49 5.12
N ASP A 267 19.56 5.84 6.07
CA ASP A 267 20.95 6.22 5.82
C ASP A 267 21.92 5.02 5.88
N SER A 268 21.38 3.80 5.87
CA SER A 268 22.18 2.58 5.95
C SER A 268 22.25 1.84 4.62
N ASN A 269 23.33 1.10 4.38
CA ASN A 269 23.52 0.26 3.19
C ASN A 269 22.59 -0.97 3.13
N LEU A 270 21.61 -1.09 4.02
CA LEU A 270 20.61 -2.17 3.97
C LEU A 270 19.66 -2.03 2.80
N PHE A 271 19.32 -0.80 2.43
CA PHE A 271 18.45 -0.49 1.32
C PHE A 271 19.27 0.16 0.21
N ALA A 272 18.94 -0.09 -1.06
CA ALA A 272 19.62 0.58 -2.17
C ALA A 272 19.19 2.03 -2.29
N SER A 273 17.98 2.35 -1.82
CA SER A 273 17.45 3.69 -1.82
C SER A 273 16.62 3.97 -0.57
N SER A 274 16.49 5.25 -0.25
CA SER A 274 15.57 5.74 0.79
C SER A 274 14.10 5.41 0.48
N GLU A 275 13.75 5.30 -0.81
CA GLU A 275 12.42 4.88 -1.26
C GLU A 275 12.10 3.43 -0.91
N GLU A 276 13.08 2.53 -1.04
CA GLU A 276 12.91 1.12 -0.68
C GLU A 276 12.73 0.94 0.83
N ALA A 277 13.50 1.68 1.63
CA ALA A 277 13.34 1.71 3.09
C ALA A 277 11.94 2.20 3.49
N PHE A 278 11.43 3.23 2.80
CA PHE A 278 10.09 3.75 3.00
C PHE A 278 9.01 2.74 2.60
N ALA A 279 9.17 2.08 1.44
CA ALA A 279 8.24 1.06 0.95
C ALA A 279 8.15 -0.12 1.92
N PHE A 280 9.28 -0.57 2.48
CA PHE A 280 9.33 -1.59 3.52
C PHE A 280 8.58 -1.17 4.79
N ALA A 281 8.85 0.03 5.32
CA ALA A 281 8.18 0.56 6.50
C ALA A 281 6.65 0.63 6.32
N ARG A 282 6.24 1.09 5.13
CA ARG A 282 4.84 1.20 4.73
C ARG A 282 4.20 -0.18 4.68
N ALA A 283 4.85 -1.17 4.05
CA ALA A 283 4.34 -2.53 3.99
C ALA A 283 4.14 -3.14 5.38
N LEU A 284 5.10 -2.97 6.30
CA LEU A 284 4.98 -3.47 7.67
C LEU A 284 3.82 -2.79 8.44
N SER A 285 3.64 -1.48 8.25
CA SER A 285 2.50 -0.75 8.81
C SER A 285 1.17 -1.24 8.23
N ARG A 286 1.09 -1.50 6.92
CA ARG A 286 -0.10 -2.03 6.24
C ARG A 286 -0.43 -3.44 6.74
N LEU A 287 0.57 -4.32 6.87
CA LEU A 287 0.40 -5.66 7.44
C LEU A 287 -0.16 -5.62 8.86
N ARG A 288 0.40 -4.78 9.75
CA ARG A 288 -0.11 -4.61 11.12
C ARG A 288 -1.56 -4.12 11.15
N HIS A 289 -1.93 -3.19 10.26
CA HIS A 289 -3.30 -2.73 10.18
C HIS A 289 -4.25 -3.85 9.70
N MET A 290 -3.84 -4.62 8.69
CA MET A 290 -4.62 -5.76 8.18
C MET A 290 -4.75 -6.92 9.18
N GLU A 291 -3.85 -7.02 10.17
CA GLU A 291 -3.96 -8.00 11.26
C GLU A 291 -5.06 -7.67 12.27
N SER A 292 -5.49 -6.41 12.33
CA SER A 292 -6.44 -5.96 13.34
C SER A 292 -7.80 -6.64 13.21
N LYS A 293 -8.46 -6.89 14.35
CA LYS A 293 -9.84 -7.39 14.36
C LYS A 293 -10.79 -6.55 13.53
N GLU A 294 -10.71 -5.22 13.65
CA GLU A 294 -11.53 -4.29 12.87
C GLU A 294 -11.36 -4.51 11.36
N TRP A 295 -10.12 -4.61 10.86
CA TRP A 295 -9.88 -4.87 9.45
C TRP A 295 -10.46 -6.21 9.01
N VAL A 296 -10.24 -7.26 9.81
CA VAL A 296 -10.66 -8.62 9.45
C VAL A 296 -12.17 -8.80 9.55
N GLU A 297 -12.81 -8.31 10.61
CA GLU A 297 -14.26 -8.41 10.89
C GLU A 297 -15.11 -7.51 9.98
N ARG A 298 -14.50 -6.49 9.35
CA ARG A 298 -15.19 -5.58 8.42
C ARG A 298 -15.99 -6.34 7.36
N GLY A 299 -17.28 -6.04 7.30
CA GLY A 299 -18.22 -6.56 6.32
C GLY A 299 -18.74 -7.97 6.60
N MET A 300 -18.28 -8.65 7.65
CA MET A 300 -18.70 -10.01 8.01
C MET A 300 -19.95 -10.06 8.91
N GLY A 301 -20.53 -8.90 9.27
CA GLY A 301 -21.71 -8.85 10.16
C GLY A 301 -21.42 -9.26 11.62
N LEU A 302 -20.14 -9.46 11.95
CA LEU A 302 -19.61 -9.72 13.30
C LEU A 302 -19.28 -8.42 14.05
N GLU A 303 -19.57 -7.27 13.43
CA GLU A 303 -19.31 -5.94 13.96
C GLU A 303 -20.32 -5.60 15.08
N ALA A 304 -19.93 -5.77 16.34
CA ALA A 304 -20.72 -5.24 17.46
C ALA A 304 -20.72 -3.69 17.49
N GLN A 305 -19.82 -3.03 16.74
CA GLN A 305 -19.66 -1.58 16.69
C GLN A 305 -19.16 -1.12 15.30
N GLY A 306 -20.06 -0.89 14.34
CA GLY A 306 -19.78 -0.12 13.12
C GLY A 306 -18.98 -0.84 12.03
N GLY A 307 -19.32 -0.55 10.76
CA GLY A 307 -18.65 -1.07 9.57
C GLY A 307 -19.60 -1.43 8.41
N LYS A 308 -20.91 -1.55 8.67
CA LYS A 308 -21.95 -1.65 7.61
C LYS A 308 -21.88 -0.50 6.61
N LEU A 309 -21.63 0.73 7.08
CA LEU A 309 -21.52 1.92 6.24
C LEU A 309 -20.27 1.87 5.34
N ASP A 310 -19.16 1.35 5.86
CA ASP A 310 -17.92 1.14 5.09
C ASP A 310 -18.06 0.01 4.08
N LYS A 311 -18.76 -1.07 4.44
CA LYS A 311 -19.13 -2.17 3.52
C LYS A 311 -19.97 -1.64 2.36
N ASP A 312 -21.00 -0.85 2.64
CA ASP A 312 -21.92 -0.32 1.63
C ASP A 312 -21.21 0.70 0.72
N ASN A 313 -20.34 1.55 1.29
CA ASN A 313 -19.52 2.49 0.53
C ASN A 313 -18.49 1.78 -0.35
N TRP A 314 -17.83 0.75 0.16
CA TRP A 314 -16.87 -0.07 -0.59
C TRP A 314 -17.55 -0.81 -1.75
N THR A 315 -18.70 -1.43 -1.50
CA THR A 315 -19.46 -2.15 -2.54
C THR A 315 -19.84 -1.21 -3.67
N LYS A 316 -20.26 0.03 -3.35
CA LYS A 316 -20.54 1.08 -4.33
C LYS A 316 -19.30 1.56 -5.08
N ALA A 317 -18.21 1.88 -4.38
CA ALA A 317 -16.98 2.35 -5.01
C ALA A 317 -16.42 1.32 -6.00
N ARG A 318 -16.46 0.05 -5.61
CA ARG A 318 -15.99 -1.05 -6.44
C ARG A 318 -16.85 -1.31 -7.66
N SER A 319 -18.18 -1.20 -7.54
CA SER A 319 -19.07 -1.35 -8.71
C SER A 319 -18.74 -0.34 -9.81
N ARG A 320 -18.44 0.92 -9.44
CA ARG A 320 -18.03 1.97 -10.37
C ARG A 320 -16.65 1.70 -10.99
N GLN A 321 -15.71 1.19 -10.21
CA GLN A 321 -14.38 0.86 -10.70
C GLN A 321 -14.36 -0.29 -11.73
N MET A 322 -15.36 -1.20 -11.69
CA MET A 322 -15.54 -2.23 -12.71
C MET A 322 -16.12 -1.65 -14.00
N GLU A 323 -17.05 -0.68 -13.90
CA GLU A 323 -17.68 -0.02 -15.05
C GLU A 323 -16.68 0.81 -15.85
N ASP A 324 -15.74 1.51 -15.21
CA ASP A 324 -14.71 2.33 -15.89
C ASP A 324 -13.65 1.52 -16.66
N SER A 325 -13.66 0.18 -16.58
CA SER A 325 -12.67 -0.69 -17.22
C SER A 325 -13.21 -1.57 -18.36
N MET A 326 -14.51 -1.45 -18.68
CA MET A 326 -15.15 -2.09 -19.85
C MET A 326 -15.18 -1.15 -21.05
#